data_AF-D3SCJ5-F1
#
_entry.id   AF-D3SCJ5-F1
#
_cell.length_a   1.000
_cell.length_b   1.000
_cell.length_c   1.000
_cell.angle_alpha   90.00
_cell.angle_beta   90.00
_cell.angle_gamma   90.00
#
_symmetry.space_group_name_H-M   'P 1'
#
loop_
_entity.id
_entity.type
_entity.pdbx_description
1 polymer ?
#
loop_
_entity_poly.entity_id
_entity_poly.type
_entity_poly.pdbx_seq_one_letter_code
_entity_poly.pdbx_strand_id
1 'polypeptide(L)'
;MKKTRSSARPGLMRPTTPTRATRKPSCWPRAPSRAAAALGSLALILGFSAPAGAEEPPEILNILSQFVASSTAAARCDEIDDDQMVAFLANQQMIYLQSVMALQEQHPEATGEQIAETLMRGQEDIQSQVGQRIDAHGCDDPNARALIELFAVQAEWRPGESPRQDADD
;
A
#
# COMPACT_ATOMS: atom_id res chain seq x y z
N MET A 1 -1.68 55.43 -31.92
CA MET A 1 -3.11 55.56 -31.51
C MET A 1 -3.21 55.23 -30.01
N LYS A 2 -3.28 56.24 -29.12
CA LYS A 2 -4.41 56.57 -28.21
C LYS A 2 -5.15 55.32 -27.67
N LYS A 3 -4.93 54.82 -26.43
CA LYS A 3 -5.18 55.32 -25.04
C LYS A 3 -6.52 54.84 -24.46
N THR A 4 -6.46 54.12 -23.33
CA THR A 4 -7.38 54.05 -22.15
C THR A 4 -6.68 53.11 -21.13
N ARG A 5 -6.16 53.49 -19.94
CA ARG A 5 -6.75 53.96 -18.66
C ARG A 5 -7.98 53.13 -18.26
N SER A 6 -8.23 52.63 -17.06
CA SER A 6 -7.81 52.88 -15.65
C SER A 6 -8.46 51.72 -14.85
N SER A 7 -8.00 51.27 -13.66
CA SER A 7 -8.37 51.87 -12.38
C SER A 7 -7.89 50.95 -11.24
N ALA A 8 -7.36 51.57 -10.19
CA ALA A 8 -6.88 50.96 -8.97
C ALA A 8 -7.96 50.89 -7.89
N ARG A 9 -7.78 50.02 -6.89
CA ARG A 9 -8.08 50.34 -5.47
C ARG A 9 -7.22 49.48 -4.52
N PRO A 10 -6.41 50.10 -3.65
CA PRO A 10 -5.83 49.47 -2.47
C PRO A 10 -6.73 49.69 -1.24
N GLY A 11 -6.91 48.67 -0.42
CA GLY A 11 -7.63 48.74 0.87
C GLY A 11 -6.67 48.52 2.03
N LEU A 12 -6.47 49.57 2.83
CA LEU A 12 -5.65 49.65 4.04
C LEU A 12 -6.36 49.06 5.29
N MET A 13 -5.51 48.63 6.25
CA MET A 13 -5.67 48.75 7.73
C MET A 13 -6.79 47.98 8.45
N ARG A 14 -6.71 47.59 9.73
CA ARG A 14 -5.70 47.26 10.77
C ARG A 14 -6.55 46.83 12.03
N PRO A 15 -5.98 46.49 13.21
CA PRO A 15 -6.48 45.43 14.12
C PRO A 15 -7.30 45.93 15.33
N THR A 16 -7.94 45.01 16.05
CA THR A 16 -8.29 45.15 17.49
C THR A 16 -8.28 43.78 18.19
N THR A 17 -7.62 43.74 19.36
CA THR A 17 -7.53 42.64 20.34
C THR A 17 -8.77 42.64 21.29
N PRO A 18 -8.73 42.04 22.50
CA PRO A 18 -9.22 40.71 22.83
C PRO A 18 -10.45 40.74 23.77
N THR A 19 -11.18 39.63 23.94
CA THR A 19 -12.06 39.49 25.12
C THR A 19 -12.14 38.06 25.65
N ARG A 20 -11.80 37.97 26.93
CA ARG A 20 -11.85 36.83 27.85
C ARG A 20 -13.30 36.53 28.23
N ALA A 21 -13.70 35.26 28.19
CA ALA A 21 -14.87 34.77 28.92
C ALA A 21 -14.56 33.45 29.62
N THR A 22 -14.54 33.53 30.94
CA THR A 22 -14.46 32.48 31.95
C THR A 22 -15.79 31.75 32.15
N ARG A 23 -15.76 30.43 32.38
CA ARG A 23 -16.55 29.61 33.37
C ARG A 23 -16.66 28.17 32.84
N LYS A 24 -15.89 27.22 33.39
CA LYS A 24 -16.05 26.41 34.62
C LYS A 24 -16.74 25.05 34.35
N PRO A 25 -16.28 23.98 35.02
CA PRO A 25 -16.63 22.60 34.75
C PRO A 25 -17.89 22.16 35.50
N SER A 26 -18.61 21.18 34.94
CA SER A 26 -19.61 20.37 35.65
C SER A 26 -19.23 18.91 35.38
N CYS A 27 -18.75 18.10 36.33
CA CYS A 27 -19.30 17.61 37.61
C CYS A 27 -20.64 16.89 37.45
N TRP A 28 -20.61 15.60 37.07
CA TRP A 28 -21.64 14.58 37.34
C TRP A 28 -20.97 13.17 37.35
N PRO A 29 -21.53 12.15 38.02
CA PRO A 29 -20.93 11.60 39.23
C PRO A 29 -20.49 10.12 39.15
N ARG A 30 -19.58 9.80 40.08
CA ARG A 30 -19.62 8.69 41.05
C ARG A 30 -20.06 7.31 40.55
N ALA A 31 -19.07 6.44 40.40
CA ALA A 31 -19.18 4.99 40.50
C ALA A 31 -19.86 4.54 41.81
N PRO A 32 -20.63 3.45 41.78
CA PRO A 32 -20.87 2.64 42.97
C PRO A 32 -19.95 1.41 42.99
N SER A 33 -19.07 1.37 43.99
CA SER A 33 -18.46 0.14 44.47
C SER A 33 -19.52 -0.72 45.16
N ARG A 34 -19.72 -1.94 44.67
CA ARG A 34 -20.37 -3.02 45.43
C ARG A 34 -19.54 -4.29 45.29
N ALA A 35 -18.79 -4.59 46.34
CA ALA A 35 -18.31 -5.92 46.62
C ALA A 35 -19.43 -6.70 47.31
N ALA A 36 -19.77 -7.88 46.80
CA ALA A 36 -20.40 -8.96 47.55
C ALA A 36 -20.18 -10.27 46.78
N ALA A 37 -19.82 -11.29 47.54
CA ALA A 37 -19.22 -12.53 47.10
C ALA A 37 -20.22 -13.58 46.57
N ALA A 38 -19.61 -14.61 45.98
CA ALA A 38 -19.98 -16.03 46.07
C ALA A 38 -20.78 -16.67 44.92
N LEU A 39 -20.08 -17.63 44.30
CA LEU A 39 -20.53 -18.97 43.84
C LEU A 39 -21.47 -19.05 42.63
N GLY A 40 -20.97 -19.65 41.54
CA GLY A 40 -21.80 -20.19 40.46
C GLY A 40 -21.01 -20.39 39.18
N SER A 41 -20.58 -21.64 38.93
CA SER A 41 -20.00 -22.09 37.67
C SER A 41 -20.88 -21.74 36.48
N LEU A 42 -20.36 -20.98 35.51
CA LEU A 42 -20.80 -21.04 34.13
C LEU A 42 -19.57 -20.87 33.22
N ALA A 43 -19.18 -21.98 32.61
CA ALA A 43 -18.15 -22.03 31.59
C ALA A 43 -18.59 -21.19 30.38
N LEU A 44 -18.03 -19.99 30.23
CA LEU A 44 -18.04 -19.26 28.97
C LEU A 44 -16.82 -19.72 28.16
N ILE A 45 -16.94 -20.93 27.59
CA ILE A 45 -16.22 -21.31 26.38
C ILE A 45 -16.81 -20.44 25.27
N LEU A 46 -16.33 -19.21 25.16
CA LEU A 46 -16.49 -18.45 23.92
C LEU A 46 -15.43 -18.99 22.97
N GLY A 47 -15.81 -20.09 22.31
CA GLY A 47 -15.13 -20.56 21.12
C GLY A 47 -15.15 -19.45 20.09
N PHE A 48 -14.03 -18.75 19.95
CA PHE A 48 -13.64 -18.15 18.69
C PHE A 48 -13.30 -19.29 17.74
N SER A 49 -14.33 -19.97 17.26
CA SER A 49 -14.26 -20.68 15.98
C SER A 49 -14.25 -19.61 14.91
N ALA A 50 -13.09 -18.96 14.73
CA ALA A 50 -12.81 -18.33 13.45
C ALA A 50 -12.88 -19.46 12.40
N PRO A 51 -13.56 -19.27 11.26
CA PRO A 51 -13.39 -20.18 10.16
C PRO A 51 -11.92 -20.05 9.71
N ALA A 52 -11.07 -20.93 10.20
CA ALA A 52 -9.76 -21.20 9.62
C ALA A 52 -10.02 -21.94 8.30
N GLY A 53 -10.45 -21.20 7.29
CA GLY A 53 -10.84 -21.73 5.99
C GLY A 53 -10.69 -20.72 4.87
N ALA A 54 -9.94 -19.63 5.09
CA ALA A 54 -9.38 -18.87 3.98
C ALA A 54 -7.99 -19.45 3.75
N GLU A 55 -7.82 -20.21 2.67
CA GLU A 55 -6.48 -20.54 2.17
C GLU A 55 -5.73 -19.23 1.96
N GLU A 56 -4.58 -19.09 2.64
CA GLU A 56 -3.72 -17.94 2.42
C GLU A 56 -3.20 -17.99 0.98
N PRO A 57 -3.19 -16.85 0.27
CA PRO A 57 -2.68 -16.81 -1.09
C PRO A 57 -1.22 -17.27 -1.10
N PRO A 58 -0.79 -18.05 -2.11
CA PRO A 58 0.56 -18.57 -2.17
C PRO A 58 1.57 -17.42 -2.18
N GLU A 59 2.69 -17.59 -1.48
CA GLU A 59 3.71 -16.56 -1.28
C GLU A 59 4.16 -15.91 -2.59
N ILE A 60 4.21 -16.67 -3.68
CA ILE A 60 4.59 -16.17 -5.00
C ILE A 60 3.63 -15.09 -5.53
N LEU A 61 2.35 -15.11 -5.16
CA LEU A 61 1.40 -14.06 -5.54
C LEU A 61 1.71 -12.74 -4.83
N ASN A 62 2.22 -12.80 -3.60
CA ASN A 62 2.71 -11.61 -2.90
C ASN A 62 3.94 -11.03 -3.61
N ILE A 63 4.86 -11.89 -4.07
CA ILE A 63 6.01 -11.46 -4.87
C ILE A 63 5.55 -10.84 -6.19
N LEU A 64 4.63 -11.46 -6.92
CA LEU A 64 4.07 -10.88 -8.14
C LEU A 64 3.43 -9.52 -7.87
N SER A 65 2.70 -9.40 -6.77
CA SER A 65 2.07 -8.15 -6.34
C SER A 65 3.09 -7.04 -6.13
N GLN A 66 4.26 -7.36 -5.55
CA GLN A 66 5.35 -6.42 -5.38
C GLN A 66 5.95 -5.98 -6.72
N PHE A 67 6.14 -6.89 -7.68
CA PHE A 67 6.58 -6.54 -9.03
C PHE A 67 5.60 -5.59 -9.72
N VAL A 68 4.29 -5.79 -9.56
CA VAL A 68 3.30 -4.89 -10.17
C VAL A 68 3.27 -3.54 -9.46
N ALA A 69 3.38 -3.51 -8.13
CA ALA A 69 3.40 -2.28 -7.37
C ALA A 69 4.64 -1.43 -7.68
N SER A 70 5.82 -2.05 -7.74
CA SER A 70 7.10 -1.38 -8.01
C SER A 70 7.15 -0.81 -9.42
N SER A 71 6.73 -1.58 -10.44
CA SER A 71 6.69 -1.10 -11.82
C SER A 71 5.69 0.04 -12.02
N THR A 72 4.55 -0.01 -11.34
CA THR A 72 3.57 1.08 -11.36
C THR A 72 4.14 2.37 -10.79
N ALA A 73 4.85 2.27 -9.67
CA ALA A 73 5.47 3.43 -9.03
C ALA A 73 6.61 4.00 -9.89
N ALA A 74 7.52 3.15 -10.35
CA ALA A 74 8.64 3.56 -11.20
C ALA A 74 8.15 4.22 -12.49
N ALA A 75 7.18 3.63 -13.19
CA ALA A 75 6.66 4.17 -14.45
C ALA A 75 5.97 5.54 -14.30
N ARG A 76 5.48 5.86 -13.09
CA ARG A 76 4.84 7.16 -12.80
C ARG A 76 5.81 8.21 -12.27
N CYS A 77 6.87 7.80 -11.60
CA CYS A 77 7.67 8.68 -10.76
C CYS A 77 9.13 8.78 -11.16
N ASP A 78 9.60 7.97 -12.10
CA ASP A 78 11.00 7.93 -12.51
C ASP A 78 11.15 7.82 -14.03
N GLU A 79 12.34 8.15 -14.52
CA GLU A 79 12.75 7.89 -15.89
C GLU A 79 13.53 6.56 -15.92
N ILE A 80 12.89 5.53 -16.45
CA ILE A 80 13.44 4.17 -16.46
C ILE A 80 14.27 3.96 -17.72
N ASP A 81 15.49 3.45 -17.55
CA ASP A 81 16.35 3.03 -18.66
C ASP A 81 15.80 1.78 -19.36
N ASP A 82 15.90 1.72 -20.69
CA ASP A 82 15.35 0.62 -21.49
C ASP A 82 15.95 -0.75 -21.10
N ASP A 83 17.25 -0.82 -20.79
CA ASP A 83 17.90 -2.07 -20.40
C ASP A 83 17.42 -2.51 -19.00
N GLN A 84 17.21 -1.56 -18.10
CA GLN A 84 16.64 -1.82 -16.78
C GLN A 84 15.20 -2.35 -16.88
N MET A 85 14.38 -1.76 -17.75
CA MET A 85 13.01 -2.23 -18.01
C MET A 85 13.02 -3.66 -18.58
N VAL A 86 13.89 -3.96 -19.54
CA VAL A 86 14.00 -5.30 -20.14
C VAL A 86 14.39 -6.33 -19.08
N ALA A 87 15.39 -6.03 -18.24
CA ALA A 87 15.81 -6.92 -17.15
C ALA A 87 14.68 -7.17 -16.14
N PHE A 88 13.97 -6.11 -15.76
CA PHE A 88 12.81 -6.19 -14.88
C PHE A 88 11.71 -7.09 -15.44
N LEU A 89 11.33 -6.91 -16.70
CA LEU A 89 10.28 -7.70 -17.34
C LEU A 89 10.65 -9.19 -17.44
N ALA A 90 11.92 -9.49 -17.71
CA ALA A 90 12.40 -10.88 -17.71
C ALA A 90 12.24 -11.53 -16.34
N ASN A 91 12.58 -10.81 -15.26
CA ASN A 91 12.40 -11.28 -13.89
C ASN A 91 10.93 -11.42 -13.50
N GLN A 92 10.09 -10.46 -13.88
CA GLN A 92 8.64 -10.52 -13.64
C GLN A 92 7.99 -11.70 -14.36
N GLN A 93 8.40 -12.00 -15.60
CA GLN A 93 7.85 -13.11 -16.38
C GLN A 93 8.04 -14.47 -15.68
N MET A 94 9.18 -14.66 -15.01
CA MET A 94 9.44 -15.87 -14.23
C MET A 94 8.49 -15.98 -13.03
N ILE A 95 8.30 -14.89 -12.29
CA ILE A 95 7.38 -14.84 -11.15
C ILE A 95 5.93 -15.05 -11.59
N TYR A 96 5.53 -14.47 -12.73
CA TYR A 96 4.20 -14.68 -13.30
C TYR A 96 3.96 -16.16 -13.63
N LEU A 97 4.93 -16.84 -14.26
CA LEU A 97 4.80 -18.26 -14.57
C LEU A 97 4.67 -19.12 -13.30
N GLN A 98 5.48 -18.85 -12.27
CA GLN A 98 5.37 -19.55 -10.99
C GLN A 98 4.03 -19.27 -10.29
N SER A 99 3.50 -18.05 -10.43
CA SER A 99 2.18 -17.68 -9.92
C SER A 99 1.05 -18.47 -10.58
N VAL A 100 1.12 -18.64 -11.91
CA VAL A 100 0.18 -19.50 -12.65
C VAL A 100 0.26 -20.94 -12.14
N MET A 101 1.47 -21.49 -12.01
CA MET A 101 1.66 -22.87 -11.54
C MET A 101 1.12 -23.07 -10.12
N ALA A 102 1.38 -22.13 -9.21
CA ALA A 102 0.87 -22.19 -7.83
C ALA A 102 -0.66 -22.14 -7.79
N LEU A 103 -1.30 -21.29 -8.60
CA LEU A 103 -2.76 -21.25 -8.70
C LEU A 103 -3.36 -22.52 -9.30
N GLN A 104 -2.68 -23.13 -10.29
CA GLN A 104 -3.10 -24.42 -10.85
C GLN A 104 -3.01 -25.56 -9.83
N GLU A 105 -1.99 -25.55 -8.99
CA GLU A 105 -1.81 -26.56 -7.93
C GLU A 105 -2.88 -26.44 -6.84
N GLN A 106 -3.22 -25.22 -6.44
CA GLN A 106 -4.25 -24.95 -5.44
C GLN A 106 -5.67 -25.13 -5.96
N HIS A 107 -5.90 -24.81 -7.23
CA HIS A 107 -7.22 -24.87 -7.87
C HIS A 107 -7.17 -25.72 -9.14
N PRO A 108 -7.02 -27.06 -9.02
CA PRO A 108 -6.92 -27.96 -10.17
C PRO A 108 -8.19 -27.98 -11.04
N GLU A 109 -9.32 -27.52 -10.51
CA GLU A 109 -10.59 -27.35 -11.22
C GLU A 109 -10.66 -26.07 -12.06
N ALA A 110 -9.78 -25.09 -11.80
CA ALA A 110 -9.79 -23.82 -12.51
C ALA A 110 -9.23 -23.98 -13.93
N THR A 111 -9.85 -23.30 -14.89
CA THR A 111 -9.31 -23.23 -16.26
C THR A 111 -8.15 -22.24 -16.33
N GLY A 112 -7.28 -22.40 -17.33
CA GLY A 112 -6.21 -21.43 -17.57
C GLY A 112 -6.71 -20.00 -17.79
N GLU A 113 -7.90 -19.84 -18.38
CA GLU A 113 -8.55 -18.53 -18.56
C GLU A 113 -8.98 -17.92 -17.23
N GLN A 114 -9.57 -18.71 -16.32
CA GLN A 114 -9.95 -18.24 -14.99
C GLN A 114 -8.75 -17.82 -14.15
N ILE A 115 -7.64 -18.56 -14.25
CA ILE A 115 -6.38 -18.22 -13.58
C ILE A 115 -5.81 -16.92 -14.14
N ALA A 116 -5.76 -16.79 -15.48
CA ALA A 116 -5.30 -15.58 -16.13
C ALA A 116 -6.16 -14.35 -15.75
N GLU A 117 -7.48 -14.49 -15.76
CA GLU A 117 -8.41 -13.43 -15.37
C GLU A 117 -8.21 -13.02 -13.90
N THR A 118 -8.01 -14.00 -13.01
CA THR A 118 -7.74 -13.76 -11.59
C THR A 118 -6.45 -12.96 -11.40
N LEU A 119 -5.37 -13.37 -12.08
CA LEU A 119 -4.09 -12.66 -12.04
C LEU A 119 -4.21 -11.26 -12.63
N MET A 120 -4.88 -11.08 -13.77
CA MET A 120 -5.08 -9.77 -14.40
C MET A 120 -5.83 -8.82 -13.48
N ARG A 121 -6.96 -9.25 -12.92
CA ARG A 121 -7.74 -8.45 -11.98
C ARG A 121 -6.92 -8.03 -10.77
N GLY A 122 -6.16 -8.95 -10.18
CA GLY A 122 -5.27 -8.64 -9.06
C GLY A 122 -4.22 -7.59 -9.41
N GLN A 123 -3.63 -7.68 -10.61
CA GLN A 123 -2.65 -6.70 -11.07
C GLN A 123 -3.28 -5.32 -11.33
N GLU A 124 -4.48 -5.26 -11.92
CA GLU A 124 -5.23 -4.02 -12.14
C GLU A 124 -5.58 -3.34 -10.81
N ASP A 125 -6.04 -4.12 -9.82
CA ASP A 125 -6.36 -3.62 -8.49
C ASP A 125 -5.14 -3.01 -7.80
N ILE A 126 -3.96 -3.65 -7.92
CA ILE A 126 -2.71 -3.14 -7.36
C ILE A 126 -2.26 -1.87 -8.08
N GLN A 127 -2.27 -1.87 -9.42
CA GLN A 127 -1.91 -0.70 -10.24
C GLN A 127 -2.80 0.51 -9.87
N SER A 128 -4.10 0.27 -9.72
CA SER A 128 -5.07 1.29 -9.33
C SER A 128 -4.78 1.84 -7.92
N GLN A 129 -4.54 0.97 -6.94
CA GLN A 129 -4.25 1.37 -5.56
C GLN A 129 -2.95 2.18 -5.45
N VAL A 130 -1.87 1.69 -6.06
CA VAL A 130 -0.56 2.37 -6.07
C VAL A 130 -0.68 3.71 -6.79
N GLY A 131 -1.35 3.70 -7.96
CA GLY A 131 -1.59 4.90 -8.73
C GLY A 131 -2.34 5.97 -7.94
N GLN A 132 -3.47 5.61 -7.32
CA GLN A 132 -4.26 6.52 -6.49
C GLN A 132 -3.45 7.07 -5.31
N ARG A 133 -2.61 6.25 -4.67
CA ARG A 133 -1.74 6.69 -3.60
C ARG A 133 -0.74 7.75 -4.09
N ILE A 134 -0.10 7.51 -5.23
CA ILE A 134 0.85 8.45 -5.84
C ILE A 134 0.13 9.73 -6.26
N ASP A 135 -1.07 9.63 -6.83
CA ASP A 135 -1.85 10.81 -7.23
C ASP A 135 -2.25 11.66 -6.01
N ALA A 136 -2.48 11.03 -4.85
CA ALA A 136 -2.84 11.71 -3.61
C ALA A 136 -1.65 12.28 -2.82
N HIS A 137 -0.50 11.61 -2.84
CA HIS A 137 0.64 11.92 -1.96
C HIS A 137 1.92 12.36 -2.69
N GLY A 138 1.95 12.22 -4.02
CA GLY A 138 3.10 12.52 -4.85
C GLY A 138 4.18 11.43 -4.80
N CYS A 139 5.18 11.59 -5.68
CA CYS A 139 6.32 10.68 -5.80
C CYS A 139 7.30 10.77 -4.63
N ASP A 140 7.23 11.84 -3.82
CA ASP A 140 8.03 12.00 -2.61
C ASP A 140 7.46 11.22 -1.39
N ASP A 141 6.29 10.59 -1.52
CA ASP A 141 5.75 9.71 -0.46
C ASP A 141 6.75 8.58 -0.16
N PRO A 142 7.04 8.29 1.12
CA PRO A 142 8.00 7.24 1.48
C PRO A 142 7.68 5.87 0.89
N ASN A 143 6.40 5.54 0.65
CA ASN A 143 6.03 4.27 0.03
C ASN A 143 6.26 4.28 -1.48
N ALA A 144 6.01 5.41 -2.14
CA ALA A 144 6.35 5.56 -3.56
C ALA A 144 7.85 5.39 -3.78
N ARG A 145 8.67 6.04 -2.94
CA ARG A 145 10.14 5.89 -2.97
C ARG A 145 10.59 4.45 -2.74
N ALA A 146 10.04 3.77 -1.74
CA ALA A 146 10.38 2.38 -1.47
C ALA A 146 10.02 1.46 -2.65
N LEU A 147 8.91 1.72 -3.34
CA LEU A 147 8.51 0.95 -4.53
C LEU A 147 9.42 1.22 -5.74
N ILE A 148 9.91 2.45 -5.91
CA ILE A 148 10.89 2.80 -6.95
C ILE A 148 12.24 2.10 -6.66
N GLU A 149 12.70 2.13 -5.42
CA GLU A 149 13.92 1.41 -5.00
C GLU A 149 13.77 -0.10 -5.21
N LEU A 150 12.60 -0.65 -4.89
CA LEU A 150 12.29 -2.07 -5.11
C LEU A 150 12.31 -2.44 -6.59
N PHE A 151 11.85 -1.55 -7.48
CA PHE A 151 11.92 -1.77 -8.93
C PHE A 151 13.37 -1.98 -9.38
N ALA A 152 14.30 -1.14 -8.92
CA ALA A 152 15.72 -1.27 -9.24
C ALA A 152 16.31 -2.59 -8.74
N VAL A 153 16.02 -2.98 -7.50
CA VAL A 153 16.45 -4.27 -6.94
C VAL A 153 15.90 -5.45 -7.75
N GLN A 154 14.63 -5.37 -8.15
CA GLN A 154 13.98 -6.40 -8.95
C GLN A 154 14.52 -6.48 -10.38
N ALA A 155 14.99 -5.37 -10.96
CA ALA A 155 15.65 -5.37 -12.26
C ALA A 155 17.05 -6.01 -12.20
N GLU A 156 17.76 -5.81 -11.10
CA GLU A 156 19.10 -6.39 -10.88
C GLU A 156 19.07 -7.85 -10.41
N TRP A 157 17.90 -8.35 -10.01
CA TRP A 157 17.77 -9.69 -9.45
C TRP A 157 18.23 -10.77 -10.44
N ARG A 158 19.12 -11.65 -10.00
CA ARG A 158 19.65 -12.78 -10.77
C ARG A 158 19.45 -14.09 -10.00
N PRO A 159 18.32 -14.79 -10.20
CA PRO A 159 18.07 -16.04 -9.51
C PRO A 159 19.16 -17.08 -9.83
N GLY A 160 19.80 -17.62 -8.78
CA GLY A 160 20.83 -18.64 -8.90
C GLY A 160 22.28 -18.14 -8.91
N GLU A 161 22.51 -16.82 -8.98
CA GLU A 161 23.84 -16.26 -8.70
C GLU A 161 23.97 -15.98 -7.19
N SER A 162 24.89 -16.66 -6.51
CA SER A 162 25.32 -16.24 -5.17
C SER A 162 25.99 -14.87 -5.27
N PRO A 163 25.84 -13.97 -4.27
CA PRO A 163 26.62 -12.75 -4.23
C PRO A 163 28.09 -13.12 -4.36
N ARG A 164 28.76 -12.65 -5.42
CA ARG A 164 30.21 -12.78 -5.51
C ARG A 164 30.77 -12.07 -4.29
N GLN A 165 31.32 -12.84 -3.35
CA GLN A 165 32.31 -12.30 -2.44
C GLN A 165 33.50 -12.03 -3.34
N ASP A 166 33.59 -10.82 -3.85
CA ASP A 166 34.82 -10.31 -4.44
C ASP A 166 35.83 -10.35 -3.28
N ALA A 167 36.57 -11.45 -3.21
CA ALA A 167 37.73 -11.56 -2.36
C ALA A 167 38.73 -10.56 -2.93
N ASP A 168 38.94 -9.47 -2.19
CA ASP A 168 40.13 -8.64 -2.31
C ASP A 168 41.36 -9.57 -2.26
N ASP A 169 42.10 -9.63 -3.36
CA ASP A 169 43.47 -10.17 -3.47
C ASP A 169 44.37 -9.08 -4.08
#